data_AF-A0A963T6G0-F1
#
_entry.id   AF-A0A963T6G0-F1
#
_cell.length_a   1.000
_cell.length_b   1.000
_cell.length_c   1.000
_cell.angle_alpha   90.00
_cell.angle_beta   90.00
_cell.angle_gamma   90.00
#
_symmetry.space_group_name_H-M   'P 1'
#
loop_
_entity.id
_entity.type
_entity.pdbx_description
1 polymer ?
#
loop_
_entity_poly.entity_id
_entity_poly.type
_entity_poly.pdbx_seq_one_letter_code
_entity_poly.pdbx_strand_id
1 'polypeptide(L)'
;YDCRSAVAVRAVADRERRAVVDTAAMLKADGIDCEIVSVGSTPTATFGESFEGVTEVRVGGYMFNDLVMAGLGVCEVSDIAISVLTSVIGRQAEKNWVLVDAGWMALSRDRGTAAFPVDQGYGIVCDETGEPIDELIVASCNQEHGIIARRDGSAFNLDDFPVGRLLRVLPNHACATAAQFPAYDVINDARDVTARFSRIGGW
;
A
#
# COMPACT_ATOMS: atom_id res chain seq x y z
N TYR A 1 -5.30 0.05 -12.31
CA TYR A 1 -6.59 -0.60 -12.61
C TYR A 1 -7.67 0.44 -12.51
N ASP A 2 -8.51 0.62 -13.53
CA ASP A 2 -9.73 1.46 -13.41
C ASP A 2 -10.86 0.74 -12.66
N CYS A 3 -10.56 -0.41 -12.05
CA CYS A 3 -11.49 -1.22 -11.29
C CYS A 3 -11.52 -0.76 -9.84
N ARG A 4 -12.71 -0.52 -9.32
CA ARG A 4 -12.93 0.03 -7.96
C ARG A 4 -13.80 -0.89 -7.10
N SER A 5 -13.90 -2.17 -7.47
CA SER A 5 -14.66 -3.17 -6.72
C SER A 5 -14.13 -4.57 -7.01
N ALA A 6 -14.31 -5.49 -6.04
CA ALA A 6 -13.96 -6.90 -6.19
C ALA A 6 -14.60 -7.54 -7.44
N VAL A 7 -15.86 -7.22 -7.73
CA VAL A 7 -16.57 -7.71 -8.92
C VAL A 7 -15.87 -7.26 -10.21
N ALA A 8 -15.45 -5.99 -10.28
CA ALA A 8 -14.72 -5.49 -11.44
C ALA A 8 -13.37 -6.19 -11.58
N VAL A 9 -12.65 -6.46 -10.48
CA VAL A 9 -11.37 -7.18 -10.51
C VAL A 9 -11.53 -8.62 -10.99
N ARG A 10 -12.60 -9.34 -10.60
CA ARG A 10 -12.90 -10.69 -11.10
C ARG A 10 -13.03 -10.72 -12.63
N ALA A 11 -13.78 -9.77 -13.19
CA ALA A 11 -13.92 -9.64 -14.64
C ALA A 11 -12.58 -9.35 -15.34
N VAL A 12 -11.70 -8.58 -14.70
CA VAL A 12 -10.34 -8.36 -15.21
C VAL A 12 -9.50 -9.62 -15.15
N ALA A 13 -9.59 -10.39 -14.06
CA ALA A 13 -8.85 -11.64 -13.91
C ALA A 13 -9.22 -12.67 -14.98
N ASP A 14 -10.50 -12.87 -15.29
CA ASP A 14 -10.91 -13.76 -16.38
C ASP A 14 -10.45 -13.24 -17.75
N ARG A 15 -10.58 -11.93 -18.00
CA ARG A 15 -10.10 -11.33 -19.26
C ARG A 15 -8.59 -11.46 -19.42
N GLU A 16 -7.82 -11.24 -18.35
CA GLU A 16 -6.37 -11.42 -18.32
C GLU A 16 -5.99 -12.86 -18.67
N ARG A 17 -6.61 -13.83 -17.99
CA ARG A 17 -6.42 -15.27 -18.24
C ARG A 17 -6.73 -15.64 -19.69
N ARG A 18 -7.93 -15.31 -20.17
CA ARG A 18 -8.39 -15.65 -21.53
C ARG A 18 -7.47 -15.07 -22.59
N ALA A 19 -7.06 -13.81 -22.45
CA ALA A 19 -6.20 -13.17 -23.43
C ALA A 19 -4.90 -13.96 -23.66
N VAL A 20 -4.23 -14.41 -22.59
CA VAL A 20 -2.97 -15.14 -22.74
C VAL A 20 -3.18 -16.61 -23.14
N VAL A 21 -4.24 -17.26 -22.65
CA VAL A 21 -4.55 -18.66 -22.99
C VAL A 21 -4.97 -18.79 -24.44
N ASP A 22 -5.85 -17.90 -24.92
CA ASP A 22 -6.30 -17.88 -26.31
C ASP A 22 -5.12 -17.59 -27.24
N THR A 23 -4.21 -16.68 -26.85
CA THR A 23 -2.98 -16.40 -27.61
C THR A 23 -2.06 -17.62 -27.66
N ALA A 24 -1.85 -18.32 -26.54
CA ALA A 24 -1.04 -19.54 -26.51
C ALA A 24 -1.64 -20.66 -27.38
N ALA A 25 -2.98 -20.78 -27.40
CA ALA A 25 -3.68 -21.72 -28.27
C ALA A 25 -3.52 -21.36 -29.76
N MET A 26 -3.54 -20.06 -30.12
CA MET A 26 -3.27 -19.60 -31.48
C MET A 26 -1.83 -19.93 -31.92
N LEU A 27 -0.83 -19.66 -31.08
CA LEU A 27 0.57 -20.01 -31.36
C LEU A 27 0.71 -21.51 -31.62
N LYS A 28 0.09 -22.34 -30.76
CA LYS A 28 0.12 -23.79 -30.90
C LYS A 28 -0.55 -24.28 -32.20
N ALA A 29 -1.65 -23.64 -32.62
CA ALA A 29 -2.32 -23.97 -33.88
C ALA A 29 -1.44 -23.71 -35.11
N ASP A 30 -0.53 -22.74 -35.01
CA ASP A 30 0.47 -22.41 -36.04
C ASP A 30 1.78 -23.20 -35.89
N GLY A 31 1.82 -24.20 -35.00
CA GLY A 31 2.99 -25.05 -34.78
C GLY A 31 4.11 -24.39 -33.97
N ILE A 32 3.81 -23.31 -33.23
CA ILE A 32 4.75 -22.63 -32.35
C ILE A 32 4.47 -23.05 -30.91
N ASP A 33 5.45 -23.69 -30.27
CA ASP A 33 5.34 -24.09 -28.87
C ASP A 33 5.38 -22.88 -27.93
N CYS A 34 4.43 -22.85 -26.99
CA CYS A 34 4.31 -21.84 -25.94
C CYS A 34 4.14 -22.56 -24.60
N GLU A 35 5.26 -22.98 -24.01
CA GLU A 35 5.27 -23.80 -22.79
C GLU A 35 4.87 -23.03 -21.54
N ILE A 36 5.04 -21.70 -21.54
CA ILE A 36 4.80 -20.84 -20.38
C ILE A 36 3.70 -19.84 -20.73
N VAL A 37 2.61 -19.90 -19.97
CA VAL A 37 1.48 -18.98 -20.04
C VAL A 37 1.36 -18.31 -18.69
N SER A 38 1.77 -17.04 -18.62
CA SER A 38 2.04 -16.35 -17.36
C SER A 38 1.17 -15.11 -17.21
N VAL A 39 0.36 -15.06 -16.15
CA VAL A 39 -0.48 -13.92 -15.77
C VAL A 39 -0.07 -13.39 -14.40
N GLY A 40 -0.68 -12.30 -13.96
CA GLY A 40 -0.79 -12.05 -12.54
C GLY A 40 -0.59 -10.60 -12.15
N SER A 41 -1.35 -10.27 -11.12
CA SER A 41 -1.21 -9.12 -10.24
C SER A 41 -1.76 -9.55 -8.88
N THR A 42 -1.39 -8.85 -7.79
CA THR A 42 -1.96 -9.16 -6.47
C THR A 42 -3.51 -9.18 -6.49
N PRO A 43 -4.22 -8.21 -7.09
CA PRO A 43 -5.69 -8.26 -7.15
C PRO A 43 -6.24 -9.41 -7.99
N THR A 44 -5.71 -9.66 -9.20
CA THR A 44 -6.25 -10.72 -10.08
C THR A 44 -5.94 -12.12 -9.58
N ALA A 45 -4.81 -12.31 -8.91
CA ALA A 45 -4.48 -13.56 -8.23
C ALA A 45 -5.40 -13.82 -7.03
N THR A 46 -5.80 -12.77 -6.31
CA THR A 46 -6.67 -12.88 -5.12
C THR A 46 -8.12 -13.18 -5.49
N PHE A 47 -8.63 -12.55 -6.55
CA PHE A 47 -10.04 -12.67 -6.96
C PHE A 47 -10.29 -13.59 -8.15
N GLY A 48 -9.27 -14.11 -8.81
CA GLY A 48 -9.42 -14.98 -9.98
C GLY A 48 -10.17 -16.27 -9.63
N GLU A 49 -11.20 -16.60 -10.41
CA GLU A 49 -12.04 -17.78 -10.16
C GLU A 49 -11.50 -19.04 -10.85
N SER A 50 -10.67 -18.89 -11.88
CA SER A 50 -9.98 -19.99 -12.57
C SER A 50 -8.64 -19.51 -13.11
N PHE A 51 -7.67 -20.41 -13.15
CA PHE A 51 -6.37 -20.24 -13.79
C PHE A 51 -6.09 -21.38 -14.79
N GLU A 52 -7.13 -22.03 -15.30
CA GLU A 52 -6.97 -23.10 -16.29
C GLU A 52 -6.28 -22.56 -17.56
N GLY A 53 -5.29 -23.31 -18.05
CA GLY A 53 -4.44 -22.95 -19.18
C GLY A 53 -3.27 -22.02 -18.84
N VAL A 54 -3.20 -21.51 -17.60
CA VAL A 54 -2.07 -20.73 -17.09
C VAL A 54 -1.08 -21.67 -16.40
N THR A 55 0.21 -21.45 -16.63
CA THR A 55 1.29 -22.26 -16.03
C THR A 55 1.88 -21.61 -14.78
N GLU A 56 1.81 -20.29 -14.67
CA GLU A 56 2.28 -19.56 -13.49
C GLU A 56 1.49 -18.26 -13.25
N VAL A 57 1.40 -17.85 -11.98
CA VAL A 57 0.77 -16.59 -11.55
C VAL A 57 1.81 -15.76 -10.82
N ARG A 58 2.03 -14.52 -11.28
CA ARG A 58 3.03 -13.60 -10.73
C ARG A 58 2.37 -12.59 -9.79
N VAL A 59 2.81 -12.58 -8.54
CA VAL A 59 2.36 -11.65 -7.50
C VAL A 59 3.56 -11.08 -6.74
N GLY A 60 3.42 -9.88 -6.19
CA GLY A 60 4.52 -9.22 -5.48
C GLY A 60 4.04 -8.40 -4.29
N GLY A 61 3.22 -7.38 -4.53
CA GLY A 61 2.75 -6.45 -3.50
C GLY A 61 1.99 -7.11 -2.34
N TYR A 62 1.49 -8.34 -2.52
CA TYR A 62 0.74 -9.09 -1.50
C TYR A 62 1.55 -9.37 -0.22
N MET A 63 2.89 -9.42 -0.33
CA MET A 63 3.76 -9.67 0.82
C MET A 63 3.63 -8.60 1.90
N PHE A 64 3.38 -7.35 1.49
CA PHE A 64 3.16 -6.24 2.41
C PHE A 64 1.71 -5.78 2.47
N ASN A 65 1.00 -5.89 1.34
CA ASN A 65 -0.22 -5.13 1.06
C ASN A 65 -0.04 -3.62 1.28
N ASP A 66 -1.09 -2.86 0.99
CA ASP A 66 -1.12 -1.40 1.18
C ASP A 66 -2.56 -0.89 1.13
N LEU A 67 -2.75 0.41 1.30
CA LEU A 67 -4.07 1.01 1.32
C LEU A 67 -4.77 0.98 -0.04
N VAL A 68 -4.04 0.87 -1.16
CA VAL A 68 -4.65 0.62 -2.47
C VAL A 68 -5.22 -0.81 -2.51
N MET A 69 -4.47 -1.82 -2.03
CA MET A 69 -5.00 -3.19 -1.93
C MET A 69 -6.22 -3.25 -0.99
N ALA A 70 -6.16 -2.58 0.17
CA ALA A 70 -7.28 -2.52 1.10
C ALA A 70 -8.50 -1.83 0.47
N GLY A 71 -8.32 -0.71 -0.23
CA GLY A 71 -9.39 -0.02 -0.93
C GLY A 71 -10.01 -0.80 -2.10
N LEU A 72 -9.28 -1.78 -2.67
CA LEU A 72 -9.80 -2.73 -3.65
C LEU A 72 -10.51 -3.94 -3.01
N GLY A 73 -10.47 -4.06 -1.68
CA GLY A 73 -10.98 -5.21 -0.92
C GLY A 73 -10.11 -6.46 -1.02
N VAL A 74 -8.85 -6.32 -1.46
CA VAL A 74 -7.90 -7.44 -1.58
C VAL A 74 -7.42 -7.92 -0.22
N CYS A 75 -7.33 -7.01 0.74
CA CYS A 75 -6.93 -7.28 2.12
C CYS A 75 -7.68 -6.33 3.06
N GLU A 76 -7.64 -6.61 4.36
CA GLU A 76 -8.05 -5.66 5.39
C GLU A 76 -6.89 -4.70 5.71
N VAL A 77 -7.18 -3.57 6.35
CA VAL A 77 -6.13 -2.63 6.81
C VAL A 77 -5.18 -3.31 7.81
N SER A 78 -5.70 -4.24 8.62
CA SER A 78 -4.92 -5.04 9.57
C SER A 78 -3.93 -6.00 8.92
N ASP A 79 -4.09 -6.31 7.62
CA ASP A 79 -3.20 -7.20 6.88
C ASP A 79 -1.97 -6.46 6.31
N ILE A 80 -1.92 -5.13 6.45
CA ILE A 80 -0.81 -4.31 5.95
C ILE A 80 0.41 -4.50 6.88
N ALA A 81 1.44 -5.17 6.36
CA ALA A 81 2.62 -5.54 7.14
C ALA A 81 3.74 -4.48 7.12
N ILE A 82 3.58 -3.41 6.34
CA ILE A 82 4.57 -2.33 6.23
C ILE A 82 4.02 -1.00 6.75
N SER A 83 4.87 -0.25 7.44
CA SER A 83 4.56 1.11 7.91
C SER A 83 5.83 1.93 8.02
N VAL A 84 5.72 3.25 7.93
CA VAL A 84 6.81 4.17 8.24
C VAL A 84 6.67 4.63 9.69
N LEU A 85 7.70 4.39 10.51
CA LEU A 85 7.81 4.97 11.85
C LEU A 85 8.18 6.46 11.72
N THR A 86 7.49 7.32 12.47
CA THR A 86 7.68 8.77 12.41
C THR A 86 7.53 9.41 13.78
N SER A 87 8.20 10.53 14.02
CA SER A 87 8.09 11.31 15.25
C SER A 87 7.25 12.56 15.03
N VAL A 88 6.42 12.91 16.01
CA VAL A 88 5.83 14.25 16.07
C VAL A 88 6.92 15.29 16.33
N ILE A 89 7.05 16.25 15.42
CA ILE A 89 8.06 17.32 15.48
C ILE A 89 7.47 18.71 15.75
N GLY A 90 6.14 18.84 15.68
CA GLY A 90 5.47 20.11 15.96
C GLY A 90 3.95 20.01 15.91
N ARG A 91 3.30 21.09 16.32
CA ARG A 91 1.85 21.25 16.30
C ARG A 91 1.50 22.67 15.83
N GLN A 92 0.43 22.81 15.06
CA GLN A 92 -0.14 24.11 14.70
C GLN A 92 -1.58 24.17 15.20
N ALA A 93 -1.78 24.91 16.30
CA ALA A 93 -3.03 24.92 17.04
C ALA A 93 -4.21 25.51 16.24
N GLU A 94 -3.99 26.62 15.53
CA GLU A 94 -5.03 27.34 14.79
C GLU A 94 -5.64 26.51 13.66
N LYS A 95 -4.86 25.60 13.07
CA LYS A 95 -5.24 24.72 11.96
C LYS A 95 -5.53 23.29 12.40
N ASN A 96 -5.35 22.97 13.68
CA ASN A 96 -5.45 21.63 14.22
C ASN A 96 -4.54 20.61 13.50
N TRP A 97 -3.27 20.98 13.29
CA TRP A 97 -2.28 20.15 12.60
C TRP A 97 -1.25 19.56 13.56
N VAL A 98 -0.87 18.32 13.29
CA VAL A 98 0.31 17.67 13.84
C VAL A 98 1.35 17.55 12.72
N LEU A 99 2.57 17.97 12.98
CA LEU A 99 3.68 17.87 12.03
C LEU A 99 4.55 16.68 12.41
N VAL A 100 4.92 15.87 11.43
CA VAL A 100 5.77 14.69 11.60
C VAL A 100 6.96 14.70 10.65
N ASP A 101 8.03 13.99 11.00
CA ASP A 101 9.26 13.87 10.20
C ASP A 101 9.14 12.93 8.98
N ALA A 102 7.98 12.32 8.75
CA ALA A 102 7.68 11.55 7.54
C ALA A 102 7.05 12.44 6.45
N GLY A 103 7.89 13.05 5.60
CA GLY A 103 7.46 13.69 4.37
C GLY A 103 7.37 12.74 3.18
N TRP A 104 7.26 13.28 1.96
CA TRP A 104 7.22 12.45 0.74
C TRP A 104 8.54 11.72 0.46
N MET A 105 9.66 12.14 1.06
CA MET A 105 10.91 11.37 0.99
C MET A 105 10.82 10.05 1.76
N ALA A 106 9.94 9.96 2.76
CA ALA A 106 9.69 8.71 3.49
C ALA A 106 8.47 7.96 2.92
N LEU A 107 7.39 8.68 2.61
CA LEU A 107 6.10 8.10 2.22
C LEU A 107 5.93 7.90 0.70
N SER A 108 6.89 8.38 -0.10
CA SER A 108 6.75 8.65 -1.54
C SER A 108 5.70 9.73 -1.86
N ARG A 109 5.57 10.08 -3.16
CA ARG A 109 4.52 10.96 -3.67
C ARG A 109 3.25 10.20 -4.12
N ASP A 110 3.20 8.89 -3.92
CA ASP A 110 2.08 8.07 -4.40
C ASP A 110 0.76 8.47 -3.71
N ARG A 111 -0.26 8.72 -4.53
CA ARG A 111 -1.61 9.11 -4.14
C ARG A 111 -2.67 8.17 -4.73
N GLY A 112 -2.36 6.87 -4.82
CA GLY A 112 -3.21 5.86 -5.45
C GLY A 112 -4.63 5.78 -4.89
N THR A 113 -4.85 6.18 -3.64
CA THR A 113 -6.19 6.23 -3.00
C THR A 113 -7.00 7.48 -3.36
N ALA A 114 -6.41 8.51 -3.97
CA ALA A 114 -7.09 9.80 -4.20
C ALA A 114 -8.31 9.70 -5.13
N ALA A 115 -8.37 8.66 -5.97
CA ALA A 115 -9.49 8.39 -6.86
C ALA A 115 -10.51 7.39 -6.27
N PHE A 116 -10.26 6.86 -5.07
CA PHE A 116 -11.17 5.93 -4.40
C PHE A 116 -12.29 6.67 -3.67
N PRO A 117 -13.39 5.98 -3.29
CA PRO A 117 -14.44 6.60 -2.48
C PRO A 117 -13.94 7.20 -1.16
N VAL A 118 -12.88 6.61 -0.59
CA VAL A 118 -12.20 7.11 0.61
C VAL A 118 -10.75 7.39 0.26
N ASP A 119 -10.37 8.67 0.28
CA ASP A 119 -8.99 9.10 0.09
C ASP A 119 -8.21 9.02 1.41
N GLN A 120 -7.07 8.33 1.37
CA GLN A 120 -6.24 8.07 2.55
C GLN A 120 -5.10 9.07 2.74
N GLY A 121 -5.11 10.19 2.01
CA GLY A 121 -3.99 11.12 2.14
C GLY A 121 -2.71 10.50 1.58
N TYR A 122 -1.58 10.77 2.24
CA TYR A 122 -0.31 10.09 2.01
C TYR A 122 -0.17 8.82 2.90
N GLY A 123 -1.20 8.47 3.67
CA GLY A 123 -1.22 7.28 4.51
C GLY A 123 -2.11 7.42 5.74
N ILE A 124 -2.60 6.29 6.26
CA ILE A 124 -3.34 6.22 7.53
C ILE A 124 -2.34 6.33 8.68
N VAL A 125 -2.69 7.15 9.68
CA VAL A 125 -1.90 7.30 10.90
C VAL A 125 -2.33 6.25 11.91
N CYS A 126 -1.35 5.54 12.43
CA CYS A 126 -1.48 4.61 13.53
C CYS A 126 -0.70 5.11 14.75
N ASP A 127 -1.05 4.59 15.92
CA ASP A 127 -0.19 4.70 17.08
C ASP A 127 1.10 3.85 16.91
N GLU A 128 1.95 3.86 17.93
CA GLU A 128 3.21 3.10 17.92
C GLU A 128 2.98 1.58 17.81
N THR A 129 1.84 1.08 18.29
CA THR A 129 1.49 -0.34 18.23
C THR A 129 1.07 -0.78 16.82
N GLY A 130 0.73 0.19 15.95
CA GLY A 130 0.26 -0.05 14.59
C GLY A 130 -1.26 -0.02 14.45
N GLU A 131 -2.00 0.32 15.53
CA GLU A 131 -3.45 0.47 15.48
C GLU A 131 -3.83 1.81 14.83
N PRO A 132 -4.70 1.81 13.80
CA PRO A 132 -5.19 3.05 13.19
C PRO A 132 -5.85 3.97 14.20
N ILE A 133 -5.47 5.25 14.17
CA ILE A 133 -6.13 6.30 14.94
C ILE A 133 -7.25 6.89 14.10
N ASP A 134 -8.48 6.82 14.61
CA ASP A 134 -9.70 7.15 13.88
C ASP A 134 -9.61 8.45 13.05
N GLU A 135 -9.90 8.33 11.76
CA GLU A 135 -9.87 9.36 10.72
C GLU A 135 -8.54 10.13 10.53
N LEU A 136 -7.46 9.81 11.26
CA LEU A 136 -6.19 10.50 11.08
C LEU A 136 -5.43 9.97 9.86
N ILE A 137 -5.05 10.91 9.00
CA ILE A 137 -4.25 10.66 7.80
C ILE A 137 -3.12 11.69 7.71
N VAL A 138 -2.06 11.34 6.99
CA VAL A 138 -1.09 12.34 6.53
C VAL A 138 -1.72 13.10 5.35
N ALA A 139 -2.42 14.19 5.63
CA ALA A 139 -3.20 14.94 4.64
C ALA A 139 -2.33 15.62 3.57
N SER A 140 -1.12 16.05 3.94
CA SER A 140 -0.19 16.74 3.04
C SER A 140 1.27 16.42 3.39
N CYS A 141 2.15 16.48 2.38
CA CYS A 141 3.59 16.24 2.53
C CYS A 141 4.42 17.30 1.81
N ASN A 142 5.39 17.85 2.54
CA ASN A 142 6.62 18.41 2.01
C ASN A 142 7.70 17.32 1.95
N GLN A 143 8.94 17.67 1.61
CA GLN A 143 10.00 16.67 1.41
C GLN A 143 10.25 15.81 2.65
N GLU A 144 10.54 16.43 3.78
CA GLU A 144 10.87 15.75 5.04
C GLU A 144 9.80 15.97 6.12
N HIS A 145 8.64 16.53 5.75
CA HIS A 145 7.59 16.87 6.72
C HIS A 145 6.22 16.40 6.22
N GLY A 146 5.53 15.63 7.06
CA GLY A 146 4.13 15.27 6.88
C GLY A 146 3.24 16.15 7.76
N ILE A 147 2.02 16.41 7.29
CA ILE A 147 0.98 17.12 8.03
C ILE A 147 -0.15 16.13 8.30
N ILE A 148 -0.36 15.79 9.57
CA ILE A 148 -1.45 14.97 10.04
C ILE A 148 -2.66 15.85 10.34
N ALA A 149 -3.82 15.43 9.85
CA ALA A 149 -5.13 15.99 10.11
C ALA A 149 -6.20 14.90 10.03
N ARG A 150 -7.41 15.16 10.54
CA ARG A 150 -8.55 14.27 10.29
C ARG A 150 -9.02 14.40 8.84
N ARG A 151 -9.31 13.27 8.21
CA ARG A 151 -9.82 13.18 6.83
C ARG A 151 -11.14 13.94 6.66
N ASP A 152 -12.00 13.88 7.67
CA ASP A 152 -13.30 14.58 7.71
C ASP A 152 -13.20 16.09 8.01
N GLY A 153 -12.00 16.60 8.30
CA GLY A 153 -11.76 18.01 8.62
C GLY A 153 -12.21 18.45 10.01
N SER A 154 -12.72 17.55 10.84
CA SER A 154 -13.07 17.86 12.23
C SER A 154 -11.82 17.97 13.12
N ALA A 155 -11.98 18.60 14.28
CA ALA A 155 -10.88 18.82 15.21
C ALA A 155 -10.60 17.57 16.08
N PHE A 156 -9.34 17.37 16.45
CA PHE A 156 -8.90 16.37 17.42
C PHE A 156 -8.01 16.98 18.51
N ASN A 157 -7.83 16.25 19.61
CA ASN A 157 -7.05 16.73 20.74
C ASN A 157 -5.54 16.73 20.43
N LEU A 158 -4.97 17.92 20.26
CA LEU A 158 -3.54 18.08 19.98
C LEU A 158 -2.65 17.71 21.17
N ASP A 159 -3.17 17.66 22.38
CA ASP A 159 -2.39 17.27 23.56
C ASP A 159 -2.11 15.77 23.61
N ASP A 160 -2.85 14.98 22.84
CA ASP A 160 -2.53 13.57 22.63
C ASP A 160 -1.24 13.41 21.79
N PHE A 161 -0.79 14.45 21.07
CA PHE A 161 0.34 14.38 20.14
C PHE A 161 1.50 15.29 20.57
N PRO A 162 2.12 15.05 21.74
CA PRO A 162 3.29 15.84 22.15
C PRO A 162 4.47 15.60 21.20
N VAL A 163 5.34 16.59 21.08
CA VAL A 163 6.61 16.46 20.34
C VAL A 163 7.41 15.28 20.91
N GLY A 164 7.93 14.44 20.02
CA GLY A 164 8.63 13.20 20.35
C GLY A 164 7.73 11.96 20.42
N ARG A 165 6.39 12.09 20.37
CA ARG A 165 5.51 10.92 20.27
C ARG A 165 5.79 10.19 18.96
N LEU A 166 6.00 8.88 19.07
CA LEU A 166 6.14 7.99 17.91
C LEU A 166 4.77 7.59 17.38
N LEU A 167 4.68 7.55 16.05
CA LEU A 167 3.51 7.14 15.28
C LEU A 167 3.97 6.25 14.13
N ARG A 168 3.02 5.52 13.55
CA ARG A 168 3.26 4.73 12.35
C ARG A 168 2.35 5.22 11.23
N VAL A 169 2.82 5.17 9.98
CA VAL A 169 2.02 5.54 8.81
C VAL A 169 1.91 4.34 7.88
N LEU A 170 0.69 3.87 7.64
CA LEU A 170 0.42 2.83 6.64
C LEU A 170 0.43 3.48 5.25
N PRO A 171 1.19 2.94 4.28
CA PRO A 171 1.38 3.59 3.00
C PRO A 171 0.24 3.35 2.03
N ASN A 172 0.04 4.31 1.11
CA ASN A 172 -0.84 4.12 -0.04
C ASN A 172 -0.39 2.96 -0.92
N HIS A 173 0.89 2.91 -1.23
CA HIS A 173 1.48 1.95 -2.14
C HIS A 173 2.80 1.44 -1.55
N ALA A 174 2.83 0.15 -1.21
CA ALA A 174 3.97 -0.46 -0.55
C ALA A 174 5.23 -0.35 -1.40
N CYS A 175 5.16 -0.65 -2.70
CA CYS A 175 6.31 -0.60 -3.59
C CYS A 175 6.95 0.79 -3.65
N ALA A 176 6.13 1.84 -3.78
CA ALA A 176 6.60 3.22 -3.87
C ALA A 176 7.25 3.71 -2.57
N THR A 177 6.63 3.39 -1.44
CA THR A 177 7.14 3.73 -0.10
C THR A 177 8.42 2.97 0.20
N ALA A 178 8.41 1.65 0.01
CA ALA A 178 9.55 0.79 0.28
C ALA A 178 10.78 1.19 -0.55
N ALA A 179 10.58 1.70 -1.78
CA ALA A 179 11.66 2.20 -2.62
C ALA A 179 12.44 3.38 -2.03
N GLN A 180 11.84 4.14 -1.09
CA GLN A 180 12.47 5.28 -0.45
C GLN A 180 13.50 4.89 0.63
N PHE A 181 13.49 3.62 1.07
CA PHE A 181 14.36 3.15 2.14
C PHE A 181 15.44 2.20 1.58
N PRO A 182 16.70 2.32 2.06
CA PRO A 182 17.76 1.39 1.69
C PRO A 182 17.66 0.06 2.44
N ALA A 183 16.92 0.00 3.54
CA ALA A 183 16.71 -1.19 4.34
C ALA A 183 15.39 -1.09 5.13
N TYR A 184 14.89 -2.23 5.58
CA TYR A 184 13.69 -2.34 6.41
C TYR A 184 14.04 -3.00 7.73
N ASP A 185 13.53 -2.46 8.84
CA ASP A 185 13.58 -3.13 10.13
C ASP A 185 12.36 -4.06 10.24
N VAL A 186 12.61 -5.34 10.51
CA VAL A 186 11.60 -6.39 10.64
C VAL A 186 11.28 -6.55 12.11
N ILE A 187 10.02 -6.39 12.47
CA ILE A 187 9.56 -6.42 13.86
C ILE A 187 8.76 -7.69 14.16
N ASN A 188 8.87 -8.19 15.38
CA ASN A 188 7.99 -9.24 15.88
C ASN A 188 6.70 -8.64 16.48
N ASP A 189 5.85 -9.50 17.06
CA ASP A 189 4.61 -9.07 17.75
C ASP A 189 4.88 -8.21 18.98
N ALA A 190 6.02 -8.44 19.66
CA ALA A 190 6.48 -7.62 20.78
C ALA A 190 7.09 -6.27 20.35
N ARG A 191 7.16 -6.02 19.03
CA ARG A 191 7.73 -4.82 18.39
C ARG A 191 9.25 -4.68 18.54
N ASP A 192 9.93 -5.76 18.88
CA ASP A 192 11.39 -5.82 18.82
C ASP A 192 11.85 -5.95 17.37
N VAL A 193 12.91 -5.23 17.01
CA VAL A 193 13.59 -5.42 15.72
C VAL A 193 14.33 -6.76 15.76
N THR A 194 13.86 -7.72 14.96
CA THR A 194 14.42 -9.08 14.89
C THR A 194 15.38 -9.27 13.73
N ALA A 195 15.23 -8.47 12.67
CA ALA A 195 16.13 -8.47 11.53
C ALA A 195 16.13 -7.11 10.83
N ARG A 196 17.14 -6.89 9.99
CA ARG A 196 17.20 -5.75 9.09
C ARG A 196 17.46 -6.23 7.67
N PHE A 197 16.51 -6.02 6.77
CA PHE A 197 16.61 -6.44 5.38
C PHE A 197 17.11 -5.30 4.52
N SER A 198 18.28 -5.46 3.90
CA SER A 198 18.77 -4.49 2.93
C SER A 198 17.98 -4.59 1.63
N ARG A 199 17.63 -3.45 1.03
CA ARG A 199 16.96 -3.36 -0.26
C ARG A 199 18.01 -3.19 -1.37
N ILE A 200 17.88 -3.97 -2.43
CA ILE A 200 18.62 -3.73 -3.68
C ILE A 200 17.93 -2.57 -4.42
N GLY A 201 18.70 -1.56 -4.82
CA GLY A 201 18.22 -0.37 -5.55
C GLY A 201 19.13 0.02 -6.70
N GLY A 202 18.66 0.94 -7.55
CA GLY A 202 19.34 1.34 -8.79
C GLY A 202 18.95 0.46 -9.99
N TRP A 203 19.73 0.60 -11.07
CA TRP A 203 19.69 -0.21 -12.30
C TRP A 203 21.11 -0.50 -12.77
#